data_AF-A0A7V9AEG4-F1
#
_entry.id   AF-A0A7V9AEG4-F1
#
_cell.length_a   1.000
_cell.length_b   1.000
_cell.length_c   1.000
_cell.angle_alpha   90.00
_cell.angle_beta   90.00
_cell.angle_gamma   90.00
#
_symmetry.space_group_name_H-M   'P 1'
#
loop_
_entity.id
_entity.type
_entity.pdbx_description
1 polymer ?
#
loop_
_entity_poly.entity_id
_entity_poly.type
_entity_poly.pdbx_seq_one_letter_code
_entity_poly.pdbx_strand_id
1 'polypeptide(L)' 'MFEVLIGCSSCEDELEVVVVSLEEAEQLGCECGAGYVVMAVAELEFVPGSRTRLRAVDGAGIAEPRSAEKARSLRRAA' A
#
# COMPACT_ATOMS: atom_id res chain seq x y z
N MET A 1 1.35 16.15 3.30
CA MET A 1 1.70 14.79 2.83
C MET A 1 1.10 13.84 3.84
N PHE A 2 0.60 12.71 3.40
CA PHE A 2 -0.17 11.81 4.26
C PHE A 2 0.42 10.41 4.12
N GLU A 3 0.63 9.75 5.25
CA GLU A 3 0.77 8.30 5.30
C GLU A 3 -0.62 7.72 5.52
N VAL A 4 -1.05 6.85 4.62
CA VAL A 4 -2.39 6.27 4.62
C VAL A 4 -2.29 4.76 4.58
N LEU A 5 -3.07 4.13 5.45
CA LEU A 5 -3.34 2.69 5.38
C LEU A 5 -4.62 2.51 4.57
N ILE A 6 -4.52 1.77 3.48
CA ILE A 6 -5.65 1.42 2.62
C ILE A 6 -5.88 -0.10 2.63
N GLY A 7 -7.14 -0.51 2.60
CA GLY A 7 -7.55 -1.91 2.56
C GLY A 7 -8.46 -2.19 1.37
N CYS A 8 -8.33 -3.35 0.75
CA CYS A 8 -9.20 -3.71 -0.37
C CYS A 8 -10.60 -4.06 0.14
N SER A 9 -11.63 -3.58 -0.56
CA SER A 9 -13.03 -3.91 -0.24
C SER A 9 -13.41 -5.38 -0.53
N SER A 10 -12.59 -6.10 -1.30
CA SER A 10 -12.94 -7.42 -1.85
C SER A 10 -11.93 -8.54 -1.55
N CYS A 11 -10.69 -8.22 -1.17
CA CYS A 11 -9.68 -9.21 -0.77
C CYS A 11 -8.94 -8.76 0.49
N GLU A 12 -8.10 -9.62 1.04
CA GLU A 12 -7.34 -9.37 2.27
C GLU A 12 -6.09 -8.49 2.05
N ASP A 13 -6.05 -7.70 0.97
CA ASP A 13 -4.89 -6.89 0.64
C ASP A 13 -4.92 -5.54 1.36
N GLU A 14 -3.78 -5.17 1.95
CA GLU A 14 -3.60 -3.96 2.74
C GLU A 14 -2.27 -3.31 2.36
N LEU A 15 -2.28 -2.00 2.14
CA LEU A 15 -1.11 -1.23 1.74
C LEU A 15 -0.95 0.01 2.60
N GLU A 16 0.29 0.26 3.04
CA GLU A 16 0.71 1.53 3.62
C GLU A 16 1.38 2.35 2.52
N VAL A 17 0.82 3.50 2.17
CA VAL A 17 1.32 4.37 1.11
C VAL A 17 1.43 5.82 1.57
N VAL A 18 2.39 6.54 1.00
CA VAL A 18 2.56 7.97 1.25
C VAL A 18 2.11 8.75 0.04
N VAL A 19 1.12 9.63 0.24
CA VAL A 19 0.48 10.44 -0.82
C VAL A 19 0.61 11.93 -0.54
N VAL A 20 0.55 12.73 -1.58
CA VAL A 20 0.58 14.20 -1.44
C VAL A 20 -0.80 14.72 -1.02
N SER A 21 -1.87 14.10 -1.52
CA SER A 21 -3.27 14.38 -1.16
C SER A 21 -4.06 13.08 -0.94
N LEU A 22 -5.17 13.15 -0.19
CA LEU A 22 -6.05 11.98 0.01
C LEU A 22 -6.79 11.56 -1.26
N GLU A 23 -7.03 12.49 -2.19
CA GLU A 23 -7.64 12.21 -3.50
C GLU A 23 -6.80 11.26 -4.35
N GLU A 24 -5.47 11.26 -4.18
CA GLU A 24 -4.57 10.30 -4.84
C GLU A 24 -4.79 8.89 -4.28
N ALA A 25 -5.04 8.75 -2.98
CA ALA A 25 -5.27 7.45 -2.34
C ALA A 25 -6.57 6.80 -2.81
N GLU A 26 -7.62 7.59 -3.06
CA GLU A 26 -8.92 7.11 -3.56
C GLU A 26 -8.88 6.58 -5.00
N GLN A 27 -7.87 6.99 -5.77
CA GLN A 27 -7.69 6.56 -7.17
C GLN A 27 -6.92 5.24 -7.30
N LEU A 28 -6.39 4.71 -6.19
CA LEU A 28 -5.65 3.45 -6.20
C LEU A 28 -6.60 2.25 -6.40
N GLY A 29 -6.31 1.46 -7.43
CA GLY A 29 -6.99 0.20 -7.70
C GLY A 29 -6.21 -0.98 -7.14
N CYS A 30 -6.92 -1.97 -6.60
CA CYS A 30 -6.33 -3.25 -6.22
C CYS A 30 -6.16 -4.14 -7.46
N GLU A 31 -5.14 -4.99 -7.46
CA GLU A 31 -4.87 -5.95 -8.54
C GLU A 31 -6.02 -6.96 -8.75
N CYS A 32 -6.87 -7.16 -7.73
CA CYS A 32 -8.07 -8.00 -7.84
C CYS A 32 -9.20 -7.35 -8.66
N GLY A 33 -9.04 -6.08 -9.08
CA GLY A 33 -10.02 -5.33 -9.86
C GLY A 33 -11.03 -4.53 -9.02
N ALA A 34 -10.95 -4.61 -7.69
CA ALA A 34 -11.74 -3.78 -6.78
C ALA A 34 -10.99 -2.50 -6.36
N GLY A 35 -11.71 -1.55 -5.76
CA GLY A 35 -11.12 -0.35 -5.19
C GLY A 35 -10.57 -0.57 -3.78
N TYR A 36 -9.56 0.22 -3.43
CA TYR A 36 -9.10 0.39 -2.06
C TYR A 36 -9.96 1.40 -1.31
N VAL A 37 -10.07 1.22 0.02
CA VAL A 37 -10.69 2.19 0.93
C VAL A 37 -9.69 2.63 1.99
N VAL A 38 -9.75 3.90 2.37
CA VAL A 38 -8.87 4.47 3.41
C VAL A 38 -9.33 3.98 4.78
N MET A 39 -8.41 3.35 5.52
CA MET A 39 -8.65 2.83 6.86
C MET A 39 -8.05 3.71 7.95
N ALA A 40 -6.86 4.27 7.71
CA ALA A 40 -6.20 5.19 8.63
C ALA A 40 -5.42 6.27 7.86
N VAL A 41 -5.32 7.45 8.47
CA VAL A 41 -4.61 8.61 7.94
C VAL A 41 -3.69 9.16 9.02
N ALA A 42 -2.43 9.41 8.66
CA ALA A 42 -1.46 10.14 9.45
C ALA A 42 -0.90 11.32 8.65
N GLU A 43 -0.97 12.52 9.22
CA GLU A 43 -0.42 13.73 8.61
C GLU A 43 1.08 13.81 8.85
N LEU A 44 1.84 13.96 7.76
CA LEU A 44 3.29 14.12 7.80
C LEU A 44 3.66 15.58 7.51
N GLU A 45 4.36 16.18 8.48
CA GLU A 45 5.02 17.46 8.31
C GLU A 45 6.44 17.27 7.77
N PHE A 46 6.82 18.09 6.79
CA PHE A 46 8.19 18.09 6.29
C PHE A 46 9.10 18.77 7.31
N VAL A 47 9.98 17.99 7.95
CA VAL A 47 11.02 18.53 8.85
C VAL A 47 12.35 18.64 8.10
N PRO A 48 12.80 19.85 7.72
CA PRO A 48 14.07 20.02 7.03
C PRO A 48 15.24 19.47 7.87
N GLY A 49 16.07 18.62 7.25
CA GLY A 49 17.20 17.95 7.92
C GLY A 49 16.92 16.50 8.34
N SER A 50 15.66 16.05 8.30
CA SER A 50 15.33 14.64 8.44
C SER A 50 15.57 13.89 7.12
N ARG A 51 16.31 12.77 7.16
CA ARG A 51 16.48 11.89 5.99
C ARG A 51 15.31 10.91 5.92
N THR A 52 14.13 11.40 5.54
CA THR A 52 12.99 10.52 5.25
C THR A 52 13.17 9.95 3.85
N ARG A 53 13.55 8.66 3.74
CA ARG A 53 13.58 7.97 2.44
C ARG A 53 12.17 7.56 2.08
N LEU A 54 11.51 8.38 1.29
CA LEU A 54 10.27 8.00 0.63
C LEU A 54 10.61 7.10 -0.56
N ARG A 55 10.05 5.90 -0.61
CA ARG A 55 10.01 5.12 -1.85
C ARG A 55 8.78 5.59 -2.62
N ALA A 56 8.99 6.10 -3.83
CA ALA A 56 7.89 6.34 -4.75
C ALA A 56 7.28 4.98 -5.11
N VAL A 57 5.99 4.81 -4.83
CA VAL A 57 5.15 3.79 -5.45
C VAL A 57 4.56 4.45 -6.68
N ASP A 58 5.14 4.19 -7.85
CA ASP A 58 4.43 4.44 -9.10
C ASP A 58 3.12 3.65 -9.04
N GLY A 59 2.02 4.17 -9.61
CA GLY A 59 0.68 3.55 -9.60
C GLY A 59 0.56 2.14 -10.21
N ALA A 60 1.68 1.45 -10.43
CA ALA A 60 1.81 0.01 -10.59
C ALA A 60 2.44 -0.54 -9.30
N GLY A 61 1.62 -1.12 -8.42
CA GLY A 61 1.96 -1.51 -7.07
C GLY A 61 3.32 -2.17 -6.89
N ILE A 62 4.04 -1.76 -5.84
CA ILE A 62 5.05 -2.61 -5.23
C ILE A 62 4.34 -3.34 -4.10
N ALA A 63 3.65 -4.43 -4.44
CA ALA A 63 3.34 -5.46 -3.47
C ALA A 63 4.68 -6.09 -3.05
N GLU A 64 5.26 -5.68 -1.92
CA GLU A 64 6.13 -6.59 -1.17
C GLU A 64 5.18 -7.52 -0.41
N PRO A 65 5.03 -8.80 -0.83
CA PRO A 65 4.12 -9.69 -0.13
C PRO A 65 4.65 -9.94 1.28
N ARG A 66 3.99 -9.36 2.28
CA ARG A 66 4.05 -9.84 3.67
C ARG A 66 3.32 -11.19 3.75
N SER A 67 3.97 -12.24 3.24
CA SER A 67 3.84 -13.62 3.73
C SER A 67 4.77 -14.55 2.94
N ALA A 68 6.02 -14.62 3.38
CA ALA A 68 6.98 -15.66 2.96
C ALA A 68 6.50 -17.10 3.28
N GLU A 69 5.34 -17.27 3.93
CA GLU A 69 4.79 -18.55 4.35
C GLU A 69 4.01 -19.28 3.23
N LYS A 70 3.43 -18.57 2.25
CA LYS A 70 2.60 -19.20 1.21
C LYS A 70 3.39 -19.77 0.02
N ALA A 71 4.62 -19.31 -0.19
CA ALA A 71 5.49 -19.79 -1.29
C ALA A 71 5.97 -21.26 -1.11
N ARG A 72 5.88 -21.82 0.09
CA ARG A 72 6.25 -23.24 0.34
C ARG A 72 5.12 -24.23 0.10
N SER A 73 3.85 -23.81 0.12
CA SER A 73 2.73 -24.75 0.02
C SER A 73 2.47 -25.23 -1.42
N LEU A 74 2.74 -24.37 -2.41
CA LEU A 74 2.49 -24.71 -3.83
C LEU A 74 3.53 -25.64 -4.45
N ARG A 75 4.66 -25.93 -3.78
CA ARG A 75 5.67 -26.91 -4.27
C ARG A 75 5.43 -28.34 -3.81
N ARG A 76 4.39 -28.61 -3.01
CA ARG A 76 4.03 -29.97 -2.56
C ARG A 76 2.80 -30.55 -3.27
N ALA A 77 2.23 -29.83 -4.22
CA ALA A 77 1.05 -30.26 -4.97
C ALA A 77 1.31 -30.37 -6.49
N ALA A 78 2.57 -30.46 -6.91
CA ALA A 78 2.98 -30.75 -8.28
C ALA A 78 3.80 -32.04 -8.32
#